data_AF-A0AB37JF39-F1
#
_entry.id   AF-A0AB37JF39-F1
#
_cell.length_a   1.000
_cell.length_b   1.000
_cell.length_c   1.000
_cell.angle_alpha   90.00
_cell.angle_beta   90.00
_cell.angle_gamma   90.00
#
_symmetry.space_group_name_H-M   'P 1'
#
loop_
_entity.id
_entity.type
_entity.pdbx_description
1 polymer ?
#
loop_
_entity_poly.entity_id
_entity_poly.type
_entity_poly.pdbx_seq_one_letter_code
_entity_poly.pdbx_strand_id
1 'polypeptide(L)'
;MRLMILGLLTKKESLSGYEIQQALHMVQSSKWAEVFPASIYHALKKMTNEELIQVKAIEMTGRRSKTIYCITEKGSQEFKRLLKESFQKSSVVFPKHLYTALTFLSEEKGMREEILEALDEQKREILATYEEMREGERLKDHAPEYVKLIFENMYEQCEMQLRFIHKLEKLLKK
;
A
#
# COMPACT_ATOMS: atom_id res chain seq x y z
N MET A 1 7.50 2.43 3.89
CA MET A 1 8.36 3.54 3.40
C MET A 1 9.84 3.17 3.35
N ARG A 2 10.48 2.78 4.48
CA ARG A 2 11.92 2.44 4.52
C ARG A 2 12.34 1.38 3.49
N LEU A 3 11.67 0.23 3.44
CA LEU A 3 11.95 -0.85 2.46
C LEU A 3 11.93 -0.33 1.02
N MET A 4 10.97 0.55 0.69
CA MET A 4 10.83 1.12 -0.65
C MET A 4 11.96 2.09 -0.98
N ILE A 5 12.31 3.01 -0.06
CA ILE A 5 13.42 3.96 -0.26
C ILE A 5 14.73 3.20 -0.44
N LEU A 6 15.02 2.23 0.43
CA LEU A 6 16.23 1.41 0.31
C LEU A 6 16.23 0.56 -0.98
N GLY A 7 15.08 0.01 -1.39
CA GLY A 7 14.95 -0.72 -2.64
C GLY A 7 15.21 0.15 -3.87
N LEU A 8 14.72 1.40 -3.88
CA LEU A 8 15.01 2.37 -4.93
C LEU A 8 16.50 2.72 -5.01
N LEU A 9 17.14 2.97 -3.87
CA LEU A 9 18.58 3.26 -3.78
C LEU A 9 19.47 2.02 -3.99
N THR A 10 18.91 0.82 -3.89
CA THR A 10 19.58 -0.42 -4.29
C THR A 10 19.52 -0.60 -5.80
N LYS A 11 18.40 -0.25 -6.44
CA LYS A 11 18.22 -0.32 -7.90
C LYS A 11 18.95 0.80 -8.65
N LYS A 12 19.04 1.98 -8.04
CA LYS A 12 19.73 3.16 -8.59
C LYS A 12 20.81 3.59 -7.60
N GLU A 13 22.06 3.70 -8.05
CA GLU A 13 23.21 4.01 -7.19
C GLU A 13 23.02 5.25 -6.31
N SER A 14 22.30 6.26 -6.80
CA SER A 14 21.94 7.45 -6.04
C SER A 14 20.72 8.16 -6.59
N LEU A 15 19.93 8.77 -5.71
CA LEU A 15 18.72 9.53 -6.06
C LEU A 15 18.58 10.75 -5.17
N SER A 16 17.99 11.82 -5.69
CA SER A 16 17.52 12.92 -4.86
C SER A 16 16.22 12.62 -4.15
N GLY A 17 15.94 13.40 -3.10
CA GLY A 17 14.66 13.34 -2.40
C GLY A 17 13.45 13.50 -3.33
N TYR A 18 13.56 14.36 -4.35
CA TYR A 18 12.50 14.56 -5.33
C TYR A 18 12.32 13.37 -6.27
N GLU A 19 13.41 12.76 -6.77
CA GLU A 19 13.31 11.55 -7.60
C GLU A 19 12.77 10.35 -6.80
N ILE A 20 13.17 10.23 -5.52
CA ILE A 20 12.61 9.22 -4.60
C ILE A 20 11.10 9.46 -4.45
N GLN A 21 10.69 10.70 -4.23
CA GLN A 21 9.28 11.06 -4.13
C GLN A 21 8.51 10.74 -5.41
N GLN A 22 9.01 11.12 -6.58
CA GLN A 22 8.36 10.80 -7.85
C GLN A 22 8.23 9.30 -8.07
N ALA A 23 9.31 8.54 -7.84
CA ALA A 23 9.28 7.09 -7.96
C ALA A 23 8.26 6.45 -7.00
N LEU A 24 8.16 6.96 -5.77
CA LEU A 24 7.16 6.54 -4.81
C LEU A 24 5.73 6.81 -5.31
N HIS A 25 5.47 7.99 -5.88
CA HIS A 25 4.15 8.30 -6.47
C HIS A 25 3.81 7.42 -7.68
N MET A 26 4.78 7.15 -8.56
CA MET A 26 4.56 6.30 -9.73
C MET A 26 4.28 4.84 -9.37
N VAL A 27 4.89 4.34 -8.29
CA VAL A 27 4.58 3.00 -7.76
C VAL A 27 3.23 3.00 -7.03
N GLN A 28 2.81 4.15 -6.46
CA GLN A 28 1.61 4.30 -5.64
C GLN A 28 0.35 4.76 -6.38
N SER A 29 0.37 4.88 -7.72
CA SER A 29 -0.82 5.21 -8.53
C SER A 29 -1.96 4.16 -8.49
N SER A 30 -1.95 3.27 -7.48
CA SER A 30 -2.95 2.24 -7.18
C SER A 30 -3.36 2.20 -5.68
N LYS A 31 -3.25 3.31 -4.94
CA LYS A 31 -3.82 3.52 -3.59
C LYS A 31 -3.35 2.63 -2.42
N TRP A 32 -2.12 2.09 -2.42
CA TRP A 32 -1.66 1.29 -1.25
C TRP A 32 -0.87 2.02 -0.16
N ALA A 33 -0.64 3.33 -0.26
CA ALA A 33 -0.22 4.14 0.89
C ALA A 33 -0.37 5.62 0.54
N GLU A 34 -1.06 6.40 1.36
CA GLU A 34 -0.96 7.87 1.31
C GLU A 34 0.44 8.29 1.78
N VAL A 35 1.42 8.34 0.87
CA VAL A 35 2.72 8.92 1.20
C VAL A 35 2.67 10.42 0.97
N PHE A 36 2.41 11.16 2.06
CA PHE A 36 2.48 12.62 2.05
C PHE A 36 3.92 13.07 1.77
N PRO A 37 4.16 14.10 0.93
CA PRO A 37 5.49 14.66 0.66
C PRO A 37 6.29 14.97 1.93
N ALA A 38 5.63 15.50 2.97
CA ALA A 38 6.25 15.80 4.25
C ALA A 38 6.86 14.56 4.91
N SER A 39 6.19 13.41 4.83
CA SER A 39 6.66 12.16 5.43
C SER A 39 7.94 11.63 4.79
N ILE A 40 8.17 11.93 3.50
CA ILE A 40 9.36 11.46 2.78
C ILE A 40 10.61 12.17 3.28
N TYR A 41 10.60 13.51 3.37
CA TYR A 41 11.76 14.26 3.84
C TYR A 41 12.07 13.93 5.31
N HIS A 42 11.04 13.73 6.14
CA HIS A 42 11.22 13.22 7.50
C HIS A 42 11.84 11.82 7.51
N ALA A 43 11.40 10.92 6.63
CA ALA A 43 11.96 9.57 6.52
C ALA A 43 13.42 9.61 6.04
N LEU A 44 13.76 10.41 5.04
CA LEU A 44 15.14 10.59 4.57
C LEU A 44 16.03 11.12 5.68
N LYS A 45 15.61 12.17 6.39
CA LYS A 45 16.37 12.71 7.54
C LYS A 45 16.58 11.64 8.61
N LYS A 46 15.53 10.90 8.97
CA LYS A 46 15.62 9.81 9.96
C LYS A 46 16.58 8.70 9.50
N MET A 47 16.48 8.28 8.25
CA MET A 47 17.32 7.22 7.69
C MET A 47 18.79 7.65 7.56
N THR A 48 19.07 8.93 7.32
CA THR A 48 20.42 9.49 7.38
C THR A 48 20.97 9.44 8.80
N ASN A 49 20.18 9.86 9.80
CA ASN A 49 20.59 9.79 11.21
C ASN A 49 20.81 8.35 11.70
N GLU A 50 20.07 7.40 11.14
CA GLU A 50 20.25 5.96 11.40
C GLU A 50 21.41 5.34 10.59
N GLU A 51 22.10 6.14 9.75
CA GLU A 51 23.20 5.74 8.87
C GLU A 51 22.81 4.67 7.83
N LEU A 52 21.53 4.57 7.50
CA LEU A 52 21.02 3.65 6.46
C LEU A 52 21.23 4.22 5.06
N ILE A 53 21.23 5.55 4.94
CA ILE A 53 21.54 6.29 3.73
C ILE A 53 22.50 7.43 4.08
N GLN A 54 23.21 7.95 3.09
CA GLN A 54 24.11 9.08 3.26
C GLN A 54 23.97 10.07 2.11
N VAL A 55 24.41 11.31 2.35
CA VAL A 55 24.48 12.33 1.30
C VAL A 55 25.70 12.05 0.43
N LYS A 56 25.46 11.71 -0.83
CA LYS A 56 26.51 11.50 -1.84
C LYS A 56 27.00 12.82 -2.42
N ALA A 57 26.09 13.75 -2.68
CA ALA A 57 26.40 15.06 -3.25
C ALA A 57 25.29 16.09 -2.92
N ILE A 58 25.64 17.36 -3.04
CA ILE A 58 24.68 18.47 -3.06
C ILE A 58 24.89 19.20 -4.38
N GLU A 59 23.91 19.11 -5.28
CA GLU A 59 23.93 19.81 -6.56
C GLU A 59 23.25 21.17 -6.41
N MET A 60 23.83 22.21 -7.03
CA MET A 60 23.22 23.54 -7.06
C MET A 60 22.76 23.88 -8.48
N THR A 61 21.52 24.33 -8.60
CA THR A 61 20.97 24.86 -9.85
C THR A 61 20.36 26.23 -9.57
N GLY A 62 21.11 27.28 -9.91
CA GLY A 62 20.76 28.65 -9.53
C GLY A 62 20.68 28.81 -8.01
N ARG A 63 19.50 29.15 -7.48
CA ARG A 63 19.26 29.32 -6.03
C ARG A 63 18.77 28.05 -5.32
N ARG A 64 18.54 26.95 -6.04
CA ARG A 64 18.03 25.70 -5.47
C ARG A 64 19.16 24.70 -5.27
N SER A 65 19.19 24.06 -4.11
CA SER A 65 20.06 22.91 -3.84
C SER A 65 19.26 21.60 -3.89
N LYS A 66 19.88 20.56 -4.45
CA LYS A 66 19.34 19.20 -4.57
C LYS A 66 20.29 18.25 -3.85
N THR A 67 19.84 17.68 -2.74
CA THR A 67 20.59 16.66 -2.00
C THR A 67 20.43 15.30 -2.68
N ILE A 68 21.56 14.69 -3.04
CA ILE A 68 21.64 13.36 -3.63
C ILE A 68 21.98 12.35 -2.54
N TYR A 69 21.16 11.32 -2.39
CA TYR A 69 21.33 10.26 -1.40
C TYR A 69 21.84 8.98 -2.05
N CYS A 70 22.66 8.21 -1.34
CA CYS A 70 22.97 6.82 -1.66
C CYS A 70 22.79 5.92 -0.44
N ILE A 71 22.65 4.61 -0.69
CA ILE A 71 22.54 3.60 0.37
C ILE A 71 23.92 3.31 0.98
N THR A 72 23.97 3.04 2.28
CA THR A 72 25.19 2.59 2.98
C THR A 72 25.23 1.06 3.06
N GLU A 73 26.34 0.47 3.51
CA GLU A 73 26.42 -0.97 3.78
C GLU A 73 25.38 -1.41 4.84
N LYS A 74 25.24 -0.62 5.91
CA LYS A 74 24.21 -0.82 6.94
C LYS A 74 22.80 -0.77 6.33
N GLY A 75 22.55 0.17 5.42
CA GLY A 75 21.30 0.27 4.66
C GLY A 75 21.03 -0.95 3.78
N SER A 76 22.06 -1.49 3.13
CA SER A 76 21.94 -2.69 2.30
C SER A 76 21.57 -3.93 3.13
N GLN A 77 22.17 -4.08 4.30
CA GLN A 77 21.83 -5.15 5.25
C GLN A 77 20.40 -5.01 5.77
N GLU A 78 20.00 -3.78 6.14
CA GLU A 78 18.64 -3.47 6.57
C GLU A 78 17.62 -3.74 5.44
N PHE A 79 17.95 -3.41 4.20
CA PHE A 79 17.10 -3.73 3.04
C PHE A 79 16.84 -5.23 2.92
N LYS A 80 17.90 -6.05 2.96
CA LYS A 80 17.80 -7.52 2.90
C LYS A 80 16.98 -8.07 4.06
N ARG A 81 17.19 -7.55 5.28
CA ARG A 81 16.43 -7.94 6.48
C ARG A 81 14.95 -7.64 6.30
N LEU A 82 14.60 -6.41 5.96
CA LEU A 82 13.21 -5.99 5.76
C LEU A 82 12.52 -6.75 4.62
N LEU A 83 13.24 -7.00 3.53
CA LEU A 83 12.73 -7.79 2.41
C LEU A 83 12.39 -9.21 2.87
N LYS A 84 13.32 -9.89 3.57
CA LYS A 84 13.08 -11.22 4.14
C LYS A 84 11.90 -11.22 5.11
N GLU A 85 11.83 -10.27 6.02
CA GLU A 85 10.73 -10.15 6.98
C GLU A 85 9.37 -9.97 6.31
N SER A 86 9.31 -9.25 5.19
CA SER A 86 8.07 -9.10 4.42
C SER A 86 7.55 -10.43 3.88
N PHE A 87 8.42 -11.39 3.54
CA PHE A 87 8.01 -12.74 3.12
C PHE A 87 7.67 -13.68 4.28
N GLN A 88 8.10 -13.36 5.49
CA GLN A 88 7.85 -14.20 6.68
C GLN A 88 6.57 -13.81 7.43
N LYS A 89 6.08 -12.59 7.22
CA LYS A 89 4.85 -12.12 7.85
C LYS A 89 3.63 -12.73 7.18
N SER A 90 2.66 -13.14 8.00
CA SER A 90 1.34 -13.54 7.50
C SER A 90 0.69 -12.37 6.78
N SER A 91 0.16 -12.64 5.59
CA SER A 91 -0.63 -11.70 4.79
C SER A 91 -2.14 -11.78 5.08
N VAL A 92 -2.56 -12.65 5.99
CA VAL A 92 -3.98 -12.79 6.34
C VAL A 92 -4.46 -11.57 7.12
N VAL A 93 -5.45 -10.85 6.57
CA VAL A 93 -6.06 -9.68 7.20
C VAL A 93 -7.53 -9.96 7.50
N PHE A 94 -7.95 -9.72 8.74
CA PHE A 94 -9.34 -9.87 9.17
C PHE A 94 -9.99 -8.49 9.38
N PRO A 95 -11.22 -8.25 8.88
CA PRO A 95 -11.98 -7.02 9.11
C PRO A 95 -12.55 -7.00 10.54
N LYS A 96 -11.66 -6.78 11.52
CA LYS A 96 -11.96 -6.89 12.96
C LYS A 96 -13.18 -6.07 13.39
N HIS A 97 -13.31 -4.83 12.89
CA HIS A 97 -14.44 -3.96 13.22
C HIS A 97 -15.77 -4.53 12.74
N LEU A 98 -15.82 -5.05 11.51
CA LEU A 98 -17.02 -5.71 10.99
C LEU A 98 -17.35 -6.95 11.81
N TYR A 99 -16.36 -7.78 12.13
CA TYR A 99 -16.59 -8.98 12.94
C TYR A 99 -17.08 -8.65 14.34
N THR A 100 -16.53 -7.62 14.99
CA THR A 100 -17.04 -7.12 16.26
C THR A 100 -18.45 -6.55 16.13
N ALA A 101 -18.79 -5.81 15.08
CA ALA A 101 -20.16 -5.33 14.87
C ALA A 101 -21.14 -6.50 14.71
N LEU A 102 -20.74 -7.57 14.01
CA LEU A 102 -21.56 -8.77 13.82
C LEU A 102 -21.86 -9.52 15.12
N THR A 103 -21.04 -9.39 16.17
CA THR A 103 -21.34 -10.02 17.47
C THR A 103 -22.50 -9.35 18.21
N PHE A 104 -22.90 -8.15 17.79
CA PHE A 104 -23.98 -7.36 18.42
C PHE A 104 -25.21 -7.23 17.52
N LEU A 105 -25.36 -8.11 16.52
CA LEU A 105 -26.56 -8.11 15.68
C LEU A 105 -27.82 -8.35 16.53
N SER A 106 -28.82 -7.49 16.33
CA SER A 106 -30.16 -7.63 16.88
C SER A 106 -31.13 -8.14 15.81
N GLU A 107 -32.21 -8.82 16.22
CA GLU A 107 -33.31 -9.19 15.32
C GLU A 107 -34.24 -8.00 14.99
N GLU A 108 -34.02 -6.86 15.64
CA GLU A 108 -34.75 -5.62 15.40
C GLU A 108 -34.73 -5.23 13.92
N LYS A 109 -35.93 -5.04 13.34
CA LYS A 109 -36.09 -4.78 11.91
C LYS A 109 -35.38 -3.50 11.45
N GLY A 110 -35.47 -2.41 12.22
CA GLY A 110 -34.85 -1.13 11.87
C GLY A 110 -33.33 -1.24 11.75
N MET A 111 -32.68 -1.86 12.74
CA MET A 111 -31.24 -2.12 12.71
C MET A 111 -30.84 -2.98 11.50
N ARG A 112 -31.63 -3.99 11.13
CA ARG A 112 -31.34 -4.82 9.96
C ARG A 112 -31.40 -4.03 8.64
N GLU A 113 -32.35 -3.13 8.50
CA GLU A 113 -32.48 -2.26 7.33
C GLU A 113 -31.27 -1.32 7.21
N GLU A 114 -30.87 -0.66 8.30
CA GLU A 114 -29.67 0.21 8.33
C GLU A 114 -28.38 -0.56 7.99
N ILE A 115 -28.24 -1.79 8.50
CA ILE A 115 -27.07 -2.63 8.20
C ILE A 115 -27.06 -3.04 6.72
N LEU A 116 -28.21 -3.36 6.13
CA LEU A 116 -28.30 -3.68 4.71
C LEU A 116 -27.87 -2.50 3.84
N GLU A 117 -28.29 -1.27 4.18
CA GLU A 117 -27.85 -0.05 3.50
C GLU A 117 -26.33 0.18 3.64
N ALA A 118 -25.78 -0.04 4.83
CA ALA A 118 -24.34 0.06 5.07
C ALA A 118 -23.53 -0.99 4.29
N LEU A 119 -24.06 -2.22 4.17
CA LEU A 119 -23.45 -3.28 3.35
C LEU A 119 -23.49 -2.95 1.85
N ASP A 120 -24.53 -2.26 1.38
CA ASP A 120 -24.61 -1.77 0.00
C ASP A 120 -23.53 -0.73 -0.29
N GLU A 121 -23.28 0.20 0.64
CA GLU A 121 -22.17 1.15 0.54
C GLU A 121 -20.82 0.44 0.51
N GLN A 122 -20.61 -0.52 1.42
CA GLN A 122 -19.38 -1.32 1.44
C GLN A 122 -19.15 -2.07 0.12
N LYS A 123 -20.19 -2.65 -0.49
CA LYS A 123 -20.07 -3.29 -1.81
C LYS A 123 -19.65 -2.31 -2.89
N ARG A 124 -20.21 -1.10 -2.90
CA ARG A 124 -19.83 -0.05 -3.87
C ARG A 124 -18.34 0.29 -3.78
N GLU A 125 -17.83 0.47 -2.56
CA GLU A 125 -16.41 0.75 -2.32
C GLU A 125 -15.49 -0.40 -2.76
N ILE A 126 -15.87 -1.66 -2.48
CA ILE A 126 -15.10 -2.83 -2.91
C ILE A 126 -15.09 -2.95 -4.45
N LEU A 127 -16.22 -2.69 -5.11
CA LEU A 127 -16.32 -2.71 -6.57
C LEU A 127 -15.52 -1.58 -7.22
N ALA A 128 -15.55 -0.37 -6.64
CA ALA A 128 -14.72 0.74 -7.09
C ALA A 128 -13.23 0.37 -6.99
N THR A 129 -12.83 -0.22 -5.86
CA THR A 129 -11.47 -0.73 -5.67
C THR A 129 -11.09 -1.78 -6.71
N TYR A 130 -12.00 -2.73 -7.00
CA TYR A 130 -11.77 -3.76 -8.02
C TYR A 130 -11.52 -3.16 -9.42
N GLU A 131 -12.35 -2.21 -9.86
CA GLU A 131 -12.19 -1.56 -11.16
C GLU A 131 -10.93 -0.69 -11.23
N GLU A 132 -10.56 0.01 -10.15
CA GLU A 132 -9.29 0.73 -10.06
C GLU A 132 -8.08 -0.21 -10.28
N MET A 133 -8.10 -1.40 -9.65
CA MET A 133 -7.05 -2.40 -9.80
C MET A 133 -7.01 -2.96 -11.23
N ARG A 134 -8.18 -3.20 -11.82
CA ARG A 134 -8.33 -3.67 -13.21
C ARG A 134 -7.75 -2.68 -14.22
N GLU A 135 -8.02 -1.40 -14.04
CA GLU A 135 -7.42 -0.37 -14.90
C GLU A 135 -5.91 -0.27 -14.69
N GLY A 136 -5.45 -0.37 -13.44
CA GLY A 136 -4.03 -0.40 -13.10
C GLY A 136 -3.27 -1.58 -13.70
N GLU A 137 -3.91 -2.74 -13.88
CA GLU A 137 -3.34 -3.90 -14.57
C GLU A 137 -3.25 -3.66 -16.09
N ARG A 138 -4.31 -3.13 -16.71
CA ARG A 138 -4.34 -2.83 -18.16
C ARG A 138 -3.22 -1.89 -18.61
N LEU A 139 -2.90 -0.90 -17.79
CA LEU A 139 -1.83 0.05 -18.07
C LEU A 139 -0.42 -0.58 -17.97
N LYS A 140 -0.32 -1.85 -17.55
CA LYS A 140 0.92 -2.58 -17.26
C LYS A 140 1.08 -3.84 -18.15
N ASP A 141 0.85 -3.68 -19.45
CA ASP A 141 0.84 -4.76 -20.47
C ASP A 141 2.11 -5.65 -20.53
N HIS A 142 3.24 -5.17 -20.01
CA HIS A 142 4.51 -5.91 -19.94
C HIS A 142 5.09 -6.04 -18.53
N ALA A 143 4.24 -6.06 -17.51
CA ALA A 143 4.73 -6.26 -16.15
C ALA A 143 5.27 -7.69 -15.93
N PRO A 144 6.30 -7.85 -15.07
CA PRO A 144 6.80 -9.15 -14.66
C PRO A 144 5.69 -10.05 -14.09
N GLU A 145 5.86 -11.37 -14.19
CA GLU A 145 4.86 -12.37 -13.75
C GLU A 145 4.43 -12.18 -12.29
N TYR A 146 5.36 -11.87 -11.39
CA TYR A 146 5.03 -11.61 -9.99
C TYR A 146 4.10 -10.41 -9.79
N VAL A 147 4.04 -9.45 -10.73
CA VAL A 147 3.10 -8.33 -10.68
C VAL A 147 1.69 -8.78 -11.03
N LYS A 148 1.54 -9.71 -11.98
CA LYS A 148 0.24 -10.31 -12.31
C LYS A 148 -0.32 -11.08 -11.11
N LEU A 149 0.52 -11.87 -10.44
CA LEU A 149 0.15 -12.56 -9.20
C LEU A 149 -0.33 -11.60 -8.10
N ILE A 150 0.22 -10.37 -8.03
CA ILE A 150 -0.25 -9.35 -7.09
C ILE A 150 -1.69 -8.93 -7.44
N PHE A 151 -1.97 -8.61 -8.70
CA PHE A 151 -3.31 -8.21 -9.15
C PHE A 151 -4.33 -9.33 -8.98
N GLU A 152 -4.00 -10.56 -9.39
CA GLU A 152 -4.84 -11.75 -9.21
C GLU A 152 -5.23 -11.93 -7.74
N ASN A 153 -4.25 -11.92 -6.83
CA ASN A 153 -4.51 -12.03 -5.39
C ASN A 153 -5.33 -10.85 -4.84
N MET A 154 -5.25 -9.66 -5.43
CA MET A 154 -6.08 -8.51 -5.05
C MET A 154 -7.53 -8.69 -5.51
N TYR A 155 -7.77 -9.18 -6.73
CA TYR A 155 -9.10 -9.52 -7.21
C TYR A 155 -9.76 -10.58 -6.35
N GLU A 156 -9.05 -11.66 -6.04
CA GLU A 156 -9.56 -12.75 -5.20
C GLU A 156 -9.98 -12.25 -3.81
N GLN A 157 -9.25 -11.30 -3.24
CA GLN A 157 -9.62 -10.68 -1.96
C GLN A 157 -10.90 -9.86 -2.07
N CYS A 158 -11.04 -9.01 -3.09
CA CYS A 158 -12.28 -8.25 -3.31
C CYS A 158 -13.47 -9.21 -3.48
N GLU A 159 -13.34 -10.23 -4.31
CA GLU A 159 -14.40 -11.21 -4.52
C GLU A 159 -14.73 -12.00 -3.24
N MET A 160 -13.72 -12.37 -2.45
CA MET A 160 -13.92 -13.03 -1.17
C MET A 160 -14.77 -12.18 -0.23
N GLN A 161 -14.51 -10.88 -0.15
CA GLN A 161 -15.30 -9.96 0.67
C GLN A 161 -16.72 -9.79 0.12
N LEU A 162 -16.89 -9.63 -1.20
CA LEU A 162 -18.22 -9.56 -1.83
C LEU A 162 -19.04 -10.83 -1.56
N ARG A 163 -18.43 -12.02 -1.66
CA ARG A 163 -19.07 -13.29 -1.31
C ARG A 163 -19.48 -13.35 0.17
N PHE A 164 -18.67 -12.79 1.07
CA PHE A 164 -19.00 -12.71 2.49
C PHE A 164 -20.19 -11.78 2.74
N ILE A 165 -20.19 -10.58 2.15
CA ILE A 165 -21.29 -9.61 2.28
C ILE A 165 -22.60 -10.21 1.74
N HIS A 166 -22.58 -10.86 0.58
CA HIS A 166 -23.77 -11.51 0.02
C HIS A 166 -24.37 -12.56 0.96
N LYS A 167 -23.53 -13.32 1.68
CA LYS A 167 -24.01 -14.27 2.70
C LYS A 167 -24.64 -13.57 3.90
N LEU A 168 -24.08 -12.44 4.34
CA LEU A 168 -24.64 -11.63 5.42
C LEU A 168 -25.98 -11.02 5.02
N GLU A 169 -26.11 -10.47 3.82
CA GLU A 169 -27.38 -9.93 3.33
C GLU A 169 -28.48 -10.99 3.30
N LYS A 170 -28.15 -12.20 2.84
CA LYS A 170 -29.08 -13.35 2.88
C LYS A 170 -29.49 -13.75 4.28
N LEU A 171 -28.61 -13.56 5.27
CA LEU A 171 -28.93 -13.83 6.67
C LEU A 171 -29.87 -12.76 7.24
N LEU A 172 -29.61 -11.49 6.96
CA LEU A 172 -30.37 -10.35 7.51
C LEU A 172 -31.77 -10.21 6.89
N LYS A 173 -31.93 -10.65 5.64
CA LYS A 173 -33.21 -10.64 4.90
C LYS A 173 -34.16 -11.80 5.29
N LYS A 174 -33.70 -12.76 6.10
CA LYS A 174 -34.57 -13.80 6.68
C LYS A 174 -35.33 -13.26 7.88
#